data_AF-A0AAW2AYF7-F1
#
_entry.id   AF-A0AAW2AYF7-F1
#
_cell.length_a   1.000
_cell.length_b   1.000
_cell.length_c   1.000
_cell.angle_alpha   90.00
_cell.angle_beta   90.00
_cell.angle_gamma   90.00
#
_symmetry.space_group_name_H-M   'P 1'
#
loop_
_entity.id
_entity.type
_entity.pdbx_description
1 polymer ?
#
loop_
_entity_poly.entity_id
_entity_poly.type
_entity_poly.pdbx_seq_one_letter_code
_entity_poly.pdbx_strand_id
1 'polypeptide(L)'
;MNDAAVVCRQLQCGSAIRAPQSAAFGQGSGSIWLDDVGCSGGEGKLTQCSHRGLGKHDCNHGEDAGVVCSAGDLQKPTLSLISTHAVVSPGENIQFRCTTPKSRCNADAEFHLVINGSSILSSQKHVSGVTFNLVNVSVSHQGSYSCNYSYKNGTIKSLWSDTVKITVVHLQQPSIPRIAPDGQFDVGPQGSVITRGHSFTIICSTESQYPGGSFYLFREANIAKSQSAVDLSASFFFPQADFSHEGNYSCVYEVIVSSHSFRSSASELLVITITVHLQQPSIPCIAPDGQFDVGPQGSVITRGHSFTIICSTESQYPGGSFYLFREANITRSQSAVDLSASFSFPEADYSHEGNYSCVYEVILSSRSFRSPASELLVITITASLLPVIGAAVSAVLLLLSVLIIILLVKRRQKQRNKETQLKCSFKKRSS
;
A
#
# COMPACT_ATOMS: atom_id res chain seq x y z
N MET A 1 -48.35 -0.82 -66.17
CA MET A 1 -47.73 -1.89 -65.30
C MET A 1 -46.25 -2.05 -65.61
N ASN A 2 -45.86 -2.06 -66.89
CA ASN A 2 -44.45 -2.06 -67.29
C ASN A 2 -43.67 -0.86 -66.73
N ASP A 3 -44.29 0.32 -66.66
CA ASP A 3 -43.67 1.52 -66.09
C ASP A 3 -43.36 1.31 -64.61
N ALA A 4 -44.31 0.75 -63.86
CA ALA A 4 -44.09 0.39 -62.47
C ALA A 4 -42.99 -0.67 -62.30
N ALA A 5 -42.86 -1.62 -63.23
CA ALA A 5 -41.77 -2.60 -63.21
C ALA A 5 -40.41 -1.94 -63.42
N VAL A 6 -40.31 -0.96 -64.33
CA VAL A 6 -39.10 -0.14 -64.52
C VAL A 6 -38.79 0.68 -63.27
N VAL A 7 -39.77 1.35 -62.65
CA VAL A 7 -39.56 2.09 -61.38
C VAL A 7 -39.07 1.16 -60.28
N CYS A 8 -39.77 0.05 -60.02
CA CYS A 8 -39.41 -0.87 -58.94
C CYS A 8 -38.02 -1.50 -59.14
N ARG A 9 -37.63 -1.77 -60.39
CA ARG A 9 -36.28 -2.23 -60.74
C ARG A 9 -35.23 -1.13 -60.59
N GLN A 10 -35.52 0.07 -61.09
CA GLN A 10 -34.64 1.25 -60.98
C GLN A 10 -34.35 1.60 -59.52
N LEU A 11 -35.36 1.50 -58.64
CA LEU A 11 -35.25 1.68 -57.18
C LEU A 11 -34.81 0.42 -56.43
N GLN A 12 -34.56 -0.68 -57.15
CA GLN A 12 -34.14 -1.98 -56.64
C GLN A 12 -35.04 -2.54 -55.51
N CYS A 13 -36.35 -2.34 -55.63
CA CYS A 13 -37.32 -2.56 -54.55
C CYS A 13 -38.23 -3.79 -54.78
N GLY A 14 -37.77 -4.75 -55.59
CA GLY A 14 -38.49 -5.97 -55.96
C GLY A 14 -39.28 -5.82 -57.25
N SER A 15 -40.26 -6.70 -57.46
CA SER A 15 -41.15 -6.68 -58.63
C SER A 15 -42.31 -5.72 -58.43
N ALA A 16 -42.88 -5.16 -59.48
CA ALA A 16 -44.09 -4.34 -59.36
C ALA A 16 -45.31 -5.19 -59.00
N ILE A 17 -46.09 -4.74 -58.02
CA ILE A 17 -47.39 -5.32 -57.63
C ILE A 17 -48.54 -4.45 -58.14
N ARG A 18 -48.46 -3.13 -57.96
CA ARG A 18 -49.53 -2.19 -58.38
C ARG A 18 -48.94 -0.90 -58.95
N ALA A 19 -49.69 -0.29 -59.84
CA ALA A 19 -49.42 1.03 -60.41
C ALA A 19 -50.65 1.95 -60.20
N PRO A 20 -50.92 2.37 -58.96
CA PRO A 20 -52.04 3.27 -58.69
C PRO A 20 -51.84 4.63 -59.38
N GLN A 21 -52.94 5.24 -59.82
CA GLN A 21 -52.96 6.52 -60.52
C GLN A 21 -53.68 7.57 -59.66
N SER A 22 -53.76 8.80 -60.18
CA SER A 22 -54.58 9.87 -59.60
C SER A 22 -54.20 10.24 -58.16
N ALA A 23 -52.90 10.46 -57.93
CA ALA A 23 -52.37 10.90 -56.64
C ALA A 23 -52.80 10.02 -55.46
N ALA A 24 -52.89 8.70 -55.66
CA ALA A 24 -53.34 7.75 -54.64
C ALA A 24 -52.53 7.75 -53.33
N PHE A 25 -51.31 8.29 -53.35
CA PHE A 25 -50.44 8.45 -52.18
C PHE A 25 -50.31 9.93 -51.75
N GLY A 26 -51.18 10.80 -52.26
CA GLY A 26 -51.07 12.25 -52.16
C GLY A 26 -50.51 12.87 -53.45
N GLN A 27 -50.81 14.15 -53.64
CA GLN A 27 -50.29 14.95 -54.74
C GLN A 27 -48.85 15.36 -54.46
N GLY A 28 -48.00 15.31 -55.48
CA GLY A 28 -46.65 15.85 -55.46
C GLY A 28 -46.63 17.38 -55.50
N SER A 29 -45.43 17.93 -55.52
CA SER A 29 -45.18 19.36 -55.60
C SER A 29 -43.96 19.65 -56.47
N GLY A 30 -44.00 20.73 -57.25
CA GLY A 30 -42.89 21.18 -58.10
C GLY A 30 -43.11 20.87 -59.57
N SER A 31 -42.03 20.86 -60.36
CA SER A 31 -42.13 20.59 -61.80
C SER A 31 -42.41 19.13 -62.09
N ILE A 32 -43.35 18.85 -63.00
CA ILE A 32 -43.60 17.51 -63.54
C ILE A 32 -42.65 17.31 -64.74
N TRP A 33 -41.84 16.27 -64.69
CA TRP A 33 -40.79 16.04 -65.70
C TRP A 33 -41.20 15.08 -66.81
N LEU A 34 -42.13 14.18 -66.54
CA LEU A 34 -42.50 13.10 -67.44
C LEU A 34 -44.02 12.99 -67.51
N ASP A 35 -44.52 12.79 -68.71
CA ASP A 35 -45.93 12.62 -69.07
C ASP A 35 -46.03 11.59 -70.20
N ASP A 36 -47.13 10.85 -70.23
CA ASP A 36 -47.41 9.73 -71.12
C ASP A 36 -46.24 8.73 -71.19
N VAL A 37 -45.73 8.33 -70.02
CA VAL A 37 -44.66 7.34 -69.94
C VAL A 37 -45.18 5.97 -70.37
N GLY A 38 -44.57 5.42 -71.43
CA GLY A 38 -44.86 4.09 -71.95
C GLY A 38 -43.60 3.24 -72.03
N CYS A 39 -43.37 2.43 -71.01
CA CYS A 39 -42.27 1.47 -70.95
C CYS A 39 -42.68 0.12 -71.58
N SER A 40 -41.73 -0.51 -72.28
CA SER A 40 -41.81 -1.91 -72.71
C SER A 40 -41.60 -2.89 -71.56
N GLY A 41 -40.95 -2.44 -70.46
CA GLY A 41 -40.67 -3.21 -69.26
C GLY A 41 -39.22 -3.70 -69.15
N GLY A 42 -38.40 -3.51 -70.19
CA GLY A 42 -36.98 -3.87 -70.24
C GLY A 42 -36.02 -2.72 -69.87
N GLU A 43 -36.53 -1.50 -69.80
CA GLU A 43 -35.72 -0.28 -69.64
C GLU A 43 -35.02 -0.20 -68.27
N GLY A 44 -33.80 0.34 -68.22
CA GLY A 44 -33.06 0.49 -66.97
C GLY A 44 -33.52 1.68 -66.13
N LYS A 45 -34.10 2.70 -66.77
CA LYS A 45 -34.59 3.93 -66.12
C LYS A 45 -35.87 4.43 -66.78
N LEU A 46 -36.69 5.16 -66.02
CA LEU A 46 -37.94 5.76 -66.51
C LEU A 46 -37.74 6.69 -67.72
N THR A 47 -36.63 7.44 -67.73
CA THR A 47 -36.28 8.38 -68.82
C THR A 47 -35.86 7.70 -70.12
N GLN A 48 -35.81 6.37 -70.15
CA GLN A 48 -35.52 5.58 -71.35
C GLN A 48 -36.80 5.03 -72.00
N CYS A 49 -37.94 5.14 -71.30
CA CYS A 49 -39.23 4.74 -71.84
C CYS A 49 -39.74 5.79 -72.83
N SER A 50 -40.72 5.43 -73.67
CA SER A 50 -41.38 6.41 -74.53
C SER A 50 -42.07 7.46 -73.68
N HIS A 51 -41.89 8.75 -74.01
CA HIS A 51 -42.48 9.86 -73.28
C HIS A 51 -42.52 11.12 -74.16
N ARG A 52 -43.35 12.12 -73.83
CA ARG A 52 -43.51 13.37 -74.62
C ARG A 52 -42.29 14.30 -74.65
N GLY A 53 -41.31 14.07 -73.78
CA GLY A 53 -40.09 14.86 -73.62
C GLY A 53 -39.98 15.41 -72.19
N LEU A 54 -38.75 15.63 -71.70
CA LEU A 54 -38.55 16.11 -70.33
C LEU A 54 -39.15 17.51 -70.14
N GLY A 55 -40.00 17.67 -69.12
CA GLY A 55 -40.67 18.93 -68.79
C GLY A 55 -41.80 19.33 -69.75
N LYS A 56 -42.16 18.47 -70.71
CA LYS A 56 -43.29 18.67 -71.62
C LYS A 56 -44.45 17.78 -71.17
N HIS A 57 -45.42 18.36 -70.49
CA HIS A 57 -46.60 17.68 -69.96
C HIS A 57 -47.82 18.59 -70.00
N ASP A 58 -49.02 18.01 -69.98
CA ASP A 58 -50.28 18.67 -69.67
C ASP A 58 -50.85 18.24 -68.31
N CYS A 59 -50.15 17.35 -67.59
CA CYS A 59 -50.56 16.86 -66.28
C CYS A 59 -50.60 17.96 -65.19
N ASN A 60 -51.49 17.76 -64.22
CA ASN A 60 -51.42 18.38 -62.89
C ASN A 60 -51.08 17.32 -61.82
N HIS A 61 -50.72 17.76 -60.59
CA HIS A 61 -50.33 16.82 -59.52
C HIS A 61 -51.45 15.89 -59.04
N GLY A 62 -52.71 16.18 -59.35
CA GLY A 62 -53.83 15.25 -59.12
C GLY A 62 -53.73 13.98 -59.98
N GLU A 63 -52.90 13.98 -61.02
CA GLU A 63 -52.68 12.86 -61.93
C GLU A 63 -51.43 12.05 -61.58
N ASP A 64 -50.70 12.43 -60.52
CA ASP A 64 -49.44 11.79 -60.14
C ASP A 64 -49.60 10.26 -59.98
N ALA A 65 -48.73 9.51 -60.66
CA ALA A 65 -48.72 8.06 -60.63
C ALA A 65 -47.86 7.53 -59.47
N GLY A 66 -48.35 6.49 -58.81
CA GLY A 66 -47.64 5.77 -57.75
C GLY A 66 -47.28 4.34 -58.16
N VAL A 67 -46.39 3.71 -57.41
CA VAL A 67 -46.05 2.29 -57.58
C VAL A 67 -46.03 1.56 -56.24
N VAL A 68 -46.45 0.29 -56.23
CA VAL A 68 -46.31 -0.61 -55.09
C VAL A 68 -45.42 -1.77 -55.53
N CYS A 69 -44.25 -1.90 -54.90
CA CYS A 69 -43.30 -2.98 -55.19
C CYS A 69 -43.39 -4.12 -54.17
N SER A 70 -42.97 -5.32 -54.57
CA SER A 70 -43.16 -6.57 -53.86
C SER A 70 -42.30 -6.79 -52.64
N ALA A 71 -41.54 -5.78 -52.23
CA ALA A 71 -40.68 -5.90 -51.08
C ALA A 71 -39.71 -7.07 -51.25
N GLY A 72 -38.76 -6.98 -52.19
CA GLY A 72 -37.75 -8.04 -52.36
C GLY A 72 -37.09 -8.46 -51.04
N ASP A 73 -36.60 -9.70 -50.97
CA ASP A 73 -36.07 -10.28 -49.74
C ASP A 73 -35.02 -9.39 -49.08
N LEU A 74 -35.22 -9.11 -47.78
CA LEU A 74 -34.27 -8.31 -47.01
C LEU A 74 -32.99 -9.13 -46.80
N GLN A 75 -31.87 -8.56 -47.25
CA GLN A 75 -30.57 -9.19 -47.07
C GLN A 75 -30.15 -9.16 -45.60
N LYS A 76 -29.42 -10.20 -45.19
CA LYS A 76 -28.79 -10.27 -43.86
C LYS A 76 -27.83 -9.08 -43.70
N PRO A 77 -27.96 -8.28 -42.62
CA PRO A 77 -27.03 -7.19 -42.37
C PRO A 77 -25.68 -7.72 -41.87
N THR A 78 -24.65 -6.90 -42.07
CA THR A 78 -23.31 -7.14 -41.53
C THR A 78 -23.11 -6.27 -40.30
N LEU A 79 -22.76 -6.89 -39.18
CA LEU A 79 -22.31 -6.21 -37.97
C LEU A 79 -20.79 -6.35 -37.87
N SER A 80 -20.10 -5.22 -37.72
CA SER A 80 -18.65 -5.19 -37.52
C SER A 80 -18.28 -4.34 -36.32
N LEU A 81 -17.31 -4.79 -35.53
CA LEU A 81 -16.69 -3.98 -34.49
C LEU A 81 -15.76 -2.95 -35.14
N ILE A 82 -15.96 -1.66 -34.84
CA ILE A 82 -15.05 -0.59 -35.27
C ILE A 82 -13.91 -0.42 -34.26
N SER A 83 -14.19 -0.60 -32.97
CA SER A 83 -13.19 -0.54 -31.92
C SER A 83 -12.07 -1.56 -32.14
N THR A 84 -10.86 -1.22 -31.67
CA THR A 84 -9.65 -2.04 -31.85
C THR A 84 -9.73 -3.40 -31.14
N HIS A 85 -10.40 -3.46 -29.99
CA HIS A 85 -10.49 -4.66 -29.16
C HIS A 85 -11.94 -5.02 -28.85
N ALA A 86 -12.26 -6.31 -28.94
CA ALA A 86 -13.55 -6.88 -28.49
C ALA A 86 -13.55 -7.20 -26.98
N VAL A 87 -12.38 -7.13 -26.34
CA VAL A 87 -12.18 -7.31 -24.91
C VAL A 87 -11.80 -5.94 -24.35
N VAL A 88 -12.58 -5.43 -23.39
CA VAL A 88 -12.49 -4.04 -22.93
C VAL A 88 -12.54 -3.94 -21.40
N SER A 89 -12.08 -2.80 -20.88
CA SER A 89 -12.20 -2.44 -19.47
C SER A 89 -13.51 -1.70 -19.20
N PRO A 90 -14.06 -1.77 -17.96
CA PRO A 90 -15.14 -0.87 -17.57
C PRO A 90 -14.77 0.61 -17.77
N GLY A 91 -15.70 1.40 -18.29
CA GLY A 91 -15.51 2.81 -18.61
C GLY A 91 -15.12 3.10 -20.06
N GLU A 92 -14.68 2.09 -20.83
CA GLU A 92 -14.34 2.28 -22.24
C GLU A 92 -15.57 2.44 -23.13
N ASN A 93 -15.34 2.93 -24.35
CA ASN A 93 -16.38 3.14 -25.35
C ASN A 93 -16.22 2.14 -26.50
N ILE A 94 -17.33 1.51 -26.91
CA ILE A 94 -17.36 0.55 -28.00
C ILE A 94 -18.19 1.09 -29.15
N GLN A 95 -17.67 0.93 -30.37
CA GLN A 95 -18.38 1.30 -31.59
C GLN A 95 -18.65 0.08 -32.46
N PHE A 96 -19.90 -0.05 -32.87
CA PHE A 96 -20.35 -1.07 -33.82
C PHE A 96 -20.85 -0.41 -35.09
N ARG A 97 -20.53 -0.99 -36.24
CA ARG A 97 -21.14 -0.62 -37.52
C ARG A 97 -22.10 -1.71 -37.95
N CYS A 98 -23.34 -1.34 -38.22
CA CYS A 98 -24.32 -2.24 -38.81
C CYS A 98 -24.74 -1.72 -40.18
N THR A 99 -24.55 -2.53 -41.22
CA THR A 99 -24.84 -2.13 -42.60
C THR A 99 -25.64 -3.17 -43.35
N THR A 100 -26.50 -2.73 -44.26
CA THR A 100 -27.12 -3.62 -45.25
C THR A 100 -26.33 -3.57 -46.56
N PRO A 101 -26.02 -4.72 -47.19
CA PRO A 101 -25.35 -4.77 -48.50
C PRO A 101 -26.13 -4.04 -49.61
N LYS A 102 -27.46 -3.98 -49.46
CA LYS A 102 -28.37 -3.39 -50.45
C LYS A 102 -29.44 -2.56 -49.73
N SER A 103 -29.39 -1.24 -49.89
CA SER A 103 -30.43 -0.35 -49.40
C SER A 103 -31.69 -0.52 -50.23
N ARG A 104 -32.85 -0.55 -49.57
CA ARG A 104 -34.13 -0.75 -50.25
C ARG A 104 -34.82 0.58 -50.50
N CYS A 105 -35.23 0.82 -51.75
CA CYS A 105 -36.03 2.00 -52.13
C CYS A 105 -35.38 3.37 -51.77
N ASN A 106 -34.06 3.42 -51.50
CA ASN A 106 -33.37 4.58 -50.92
C ASN A 106 -34.10 5.18 -49.69
N ALA A 107 -34.80 4.34 -48.95
CA ALA A 107 -35.60 4.73 -47.80
C ALA A 107 -34.83 4.42 -46.51
N ASP A 108 -35.07 5.23 -45.48
CA ASP A 108 -34.48 5.00 -44.15
C ASP A 108 -34.99 3.69 -43.55
N ALA A 109 -34.05 2.79 -43.27
CA ALA A 109 -34.28 1.62 -42.46
C ALA A 109 -34.00 1.95 -40.99
N GLU A 110 -34.79 1.40 -40.09
CA GLU A 110 -34.52 1.48 -38.66
C GLU A 110 -33.68 0.27 -38.25
N PHE A 111 -32.41 0.52 -37.93
CA PHE A 111 -31.45 -0.47 -37.46
C PHE A 111 -31.54 -0.59 -35.94
N HIS A 112 -31.48 -1.81 -35.44
CA HIS A 112 -31.52 -2.12 -34.01
C HIS A 112 -30.28 -2.91 -33.62
N LEU A 113 -29.57 -2.46 -32.59
CA LEU A 113 -28.49 -3.20 -31.94
C LEU A 113 -29.06 -3.93 -30.73
N VAL A 114 -28.82 -5.23 -30.64
CA VAL A 114 -29.36 -6.10 -29.59
C VAL A 114 -28.25 -6.86 -28.89
N ILE A 115 -28.35 -6.97 -27.58
CA ILE A 115 -27.48 -7.82 -26.75
C ILE A 115 -28.23 -9.08 -26.33
N ASN A 116 -27.54 -10.24 -26.42
CA ASN A 116 -28.03 -11.55 -26.01
C ASN A 116 -29.42 -11.90 -26.61
N GLY A 117 -29.69 -11.43 -27.83
CA GLY A 117 -30.89 -11.73 -28.61
C GLY A 117 -32.23 -11.22 -28.05
N SER A 118 -32.21 -10.38 -27.00
CA SER A 118 -33.44 -10.00 -26.28
C SER A 118 -33.57 -8.50 -26.03
N SER A 119 -32.50 -7.81 -25.64
CA SER A 119 -32.56 -6.40 -25.23
C SER A 119 -32.07 -5.48 -26.35
N ILE A 120 -32.95 -4.63 -26.88
CA ILE A 120 -32.57 -3.55 -27.80
C ILE A 120 -31.83 -2.49 -27.00
N LEU A 121 -30.56 -2.26 -27.34
CA LEU A 121 -29.71 -1.27 -26.70
C LEU A 121 -29.84 0.10 -27.35
N SER A 122 -29.96 0.13 -28.68
CA SER A 122 -30.03 1.35 -29.44
C SER A 122 -30.69 1.10 -30.79
N SER A 123 -31.44 2.08 -31.26
CA SER A 123 -32.08 2.08 -32.57
C SER A 123 -31.83 3.39 -33.29
N GLN A 124 -31.47 3.33 -34.58
CA GLN A 124 -31.18 4.50 -35.40
C GLN A 124 -31.69 4.30 -36.83
N LYS A 125 -32.05 5.39 -37.50
CA LYS A 125 -32.55 5.37 -38.88
C LYS A 125 -31.48 5.83 -39.86
N HIS A 126 -31.26 5.07 -40.92
CA HIS A 126 -30.40 5.46 -42.03
C HIS A 126 -30.70 4.63 -43.28
N VAL A 127 -30.26 5.10 -44.45
CA VAL A 127 -30.54 4.45 -45.74
C VAL A 127 -29.80 3.11 -45.89
N SER A 128 -28.56 3.01 -45.42
CA SER A 128 -27.67 1.87 -45.71
C SER A 128 -26.96 1.28 -44.48
N GLY A 129 -26.98 1.96 -43.35
CA GLY A 129 -26.30 1.49 -42.14
C GLY A 129 -25.98 2.58 -41.13
N VAL A 130 -25.74 2.18 -39.90
CA VAL A 130 -25.55 3.08 -38.75
C VAL A 130 -24.33 2.67 -37.95
N THR A 131 -23.78 3.64 -37.22
CA THR A 131 -22.74 3.39 -36.21
C THR A 131 -23.36 3.58 -34.83
N PHE A 132 -23.32 2.53 -34.01
CA PHE A 132 -23.78 2.56 -32.63
C PHE A 132 -22.61 2.80 -31.71
N ASN A 133 -22.72 3.80 -30.84
CA ASN A 133 -21.71 4.15 -29.85
C ASN A 133 -22.23 3.77 -28.46
N LEU A 134 -21.64 2.74 -27.84
CA LEU A 134 -21.84 2.44 -26.43
C LEU A 134 -20.77 3.18 -25.64
N VAL A 135 -21.19 4.08 -24.76
CA VAL A 135 -20.31 4.90 -23.93
C VAL A 135 -20.32 4.36 -22.51
N ASN A 136 -19.17 4.38 -21.84
CA ASN A 136 -19.03 3.98 -20.43
C ASN A 136 -19.50 2.53 -20.19
N VAL A 137 -18.86 1.58 -20.86
CA VAL A 137 -19.20 0.16 -20.80
C VAL A 137 -19.00 -0.39 -19.38
N SER A 138 -19.85 -1.33 -18.98
CA SER A 138 -19.82 -1.99 -17.67
C SER A 138 -20.04 -3.49 -17.82
N VAL A 139 -19.91 -4.26 -16.72
CA VAL A 139 -20.06 -5.73 -16.74
C VAL A 139 -21.42 -6.20 -17.32
N SER A 140 -22.48 -5.40 -17.19
CA SER A 140 -23.81 -5.73 -17.75
C SER A 140 -23.84 -5.70 -19.29
N HIS A 141 -22.87 -5.05 -19.92
CA HIS A 141 -22.74 -4.97 -21.37
C HIS A 141 -21.94 -6.14 -21.95
N GLN A 142 -21.47 -7.08 -21.10
CA GLN A 142 -20.85 -8.32 -21.57
C GLN A 142 -21.89 -9.22 -22.26
N GLY A 143 -21.57 -9.70 -23.46
CA GLY A 143 -22.48 -10.59 -24.19
C GLY A 143 -22.23 -10.65 -25.68
N SER A 144 -23.19 -11.27 -26.37
CA SER A 144 -23.18 -11.41 -27.83
C SER A 144 -24.10 -10.36 -28.45
N TYR A 145 -23.53 -9.53 -29.32
CA TYR A 145 -24.21 -8.45 -30.01
C TYR A 145 -24.62 -8.90 -31.40
N SER A 146 -25.85 -8.61 -31.78
CA SER A 146 -26.36 -8.78 -33.14
C SER A 146 -27.13 -7.55 -33.57
N CYS A 147 -27.27 -7.38 -34.87
CA CYS A 147 -28.03 -6.29 -35.44
C CYS A 147 -29.07 -6.82 -36.44
N ASN A 148 -30.22 -6.17 -36.49
CA ASN A 148 -31.15 -6.28 -37.60
C ASN A 148 -31.63 -4.89 -38.02
N TYR A 149 -32.38 -4.83 -39.11
CA TYR A 149 -33.06 -3.60 -39.51
C TYR A 149 -34.49 -3.88 -39.95
N SER A 150 -35.31 -2.85 -39.94
CA SER A 150 -36.72 -2.96 -40.27
C SER A 150 -37.26 -1.75 -41.01
N TYR A 151 -38.36 -1.97 -41.73
CA TYR A 151 -39.12 -0.95 -42.43
C TYR A 151 -40.57 -0.93 -41.96
N LYS A 152 -41.29 0.16 -42.24
CA LYS A 152 -42.70 0.36 -41.88
C LYS A 152 -42.97 0.10 -40.39
N ASN A 153 -42.17 0.73 -39.51
CA ASN A 153 -42.34 0.63 -38.06
C ASN A 153 -42.31 -0.83 -37.54
N GLY A 154 -41.40 -1.65 -38.08
CA GLY A 154 -41.16 -3.02 -37.61
C GLY A 154 -42.00 -4.12 -38.28
N THR A 155 -42.89 -3.81 -39.22
CA THR A 155 -43.69 -4.85 -39.93
C THR A 155 -42.83 -5.74 -40.83
N ILE A 156 -41.77 -5.19 -41.42
CA ILE A 156 -40.86 -5.92 -42.29
C ILE A 156 -39.48 -5.90 -41.63
N LYS A 157 -38.97 -7.07 -41.22
CA LYS A 157 -37.69 -7.20 -40.51
C LYS A 157 -36.70 -8.03 -41.33
N SER A 158 -35.44 -7.65 -41.30
CA SER A 158 -34.36 -8.45 -41.86
C SER A 158 -34.08 -9.67 -40.99
N LEU A 159 -33.30 -10.61 -41.51
CA LEU A 159 -32.59 -11.59 -40.69
C LEU A 159 -31.62 -10.87 -39.74
N TRP A 160 -31.19 -11.58 -38.69
CA TRP A 160 -30.17 -11.11 -37.77
C TRP A 160 -28.77 -11.26 -38.38
N SER A 161 -27.87 -10.31 -38.09
CA SER A 161 -26.46 -10.41 -38.43
C SER A 161 -25.78 -11.57 -37.70
N ASP A 162 -24.55 -11.87 -38.10
CA ASP A 162 -23.65 -12.65 -37.24
C ASP A 162 -23.37 -11.90 -35.93
N THR A 163 -22.94 -12.65 -34.92
CA THR A 163 -22.74 -12.11 -33.57
C THR A 163 -21.31 -11.63 -33.36
N VAL A 164 -21.17 -10.48 -32.69
CA VAL A 164 -19.90 -9.98 -32.17
C VAL A 164 -19.93 -10.15 -30.65
N LYS A 165 -19.01 -10.94 -30.10
CA LYS A 165 -18.94 -11.17 -28.65
C LYS A 165 -18.03 -10.13 -28.01
N ILE A 166 -18.56 -9.40 -27.03
CA ILE A 166 -17.79 -8.49 -26.19
C ILE A 166 -17.57 -9.12 -24.82
N THR A 167 -16.33 -9.05 -24.34
CA THR A 167 -15.95 -9.48 -22.99
C THR A 167 -15.49 -8.25 -22.21
N VAL A 168 -16.01 -8.07 -21.00
CA VAL A 168 -15.60 -6.97 -20.13
C VAL A 168 -14.72 -7.53 -19.03
N VAL A 169 -13.43 -7.19 -19.06
CA VAL A 169 -12.46 -7.68 -18.08
C VAL A 169 -12.48 -6.75 -16.88
N HIS A 170 -13.09 -7.23 -15.79
CA HIS A 170 -13.08 -6.54 -14.50
C HIS A 170 -12.19 -7.29 -13.52
N LEU A 171 -11.01 -6.73 -13.26
CA LEU A 171 -10.05 -7.29 -12.31
C LEU A 171 -10.37 -6.80 -10.90
N GLN A 172 -10.42 -7.73 -9.94
CA GLN A 172 -10.60 -7.39 -8.54
C GLN A 172 -9.35 -6.72 -7.97
N GLN A 173 -9.57 -5.83 -7.01
CA GLN A 173 -8.49 -5.23 -6.23
C GLN A 173 -7.71 -6.35 -5.52
N PRO A 174 -6.38 -6.42 -5.65
CA PRO A 174 -5.58 -7.42 -4.97
C PRO A 174 -5.50 -7.11 -3.47
N SER A 175 -5.24 -8.14 -2.67
CA SER A 175 -5.00 -8.04 -1.24
C SER A 175 -3.51 -8.25 -0.92
N ILE A 176 -3.07 -7.64 0.19
CA ILE A 176 -1.76 -7.90 0.81
C ILE A 176 -2.04 -8.63 2.12
N PRO A 177 -2.38 -9.93 2.09
CA PRO A 177 -2.92 -10.62 3.25
C PRO A 177 -1.87 -10.85 4.35
N ARG A 178 -0.59 -10.97 3.99
CA ARG A 178 0.49 -11.37 4.92
C ARG A 178 1.84 -10.80 4.52
N ILE A 179 2.62 -10.45 5.54
CA ILE A 179 4.09 -10.49 5.46
C ILE A 179 4.49 -11.84 6.06
N ALA A 180 5.34 -12.59 5.36
CA ALA A 180 5.97 -13.79 5.92
C ALA A 180 7.37 -13.39 6.42
N PRO A 181 7.55 -13.18 7.74
CA PRO A 181 8.87 -12.95 8.32
C PRO A 181 9.57 -14.30 8.56
N ASP A 182 10.86 -14.37 8.26
CA ASP A 182 11.74 -15.45 8.74
C ASP A 182 12.42 -15.06 10.07
N GLY A 183 11.81 -14.15 10.85
CA GLY A 183 12.40 -13.49 12.01
C GLY A 183 11.41 -13.07 13.10
N GLN A 184 11.93 -12.39 14.14
CA GLN A 184 11.13 -11.93 15.29
C GLN A 184 10.23 -10.75 14.89
N PHE A 185 8.91 -10.97 14.95
CA PHE A 185 7.88 -10.03 14.55
C PHE A 185 7.22 -9.43 15.80
N ASP A 186 7.26 -8.11 15.93
CA ASP A 186 6.43 -7.38 16.89
C ASP A 186 5.20 -6.85 16.15
N VAL A 187 4.01 -7.29 16.56
CA VAL A 187 2.75 -6.76 16.00
C VAL A 187 2.56 -5.36 16.57
N GLY A 188 2.86 -4.32 15.78
CA GLY A 188 2.57 -2.94 16.13
C GLY A 188 1.09 -2.61 16.01
N PRO A 189 0.56 -1.64 16.78
CA PRO A 189 -0.87 -1.28 16.75
C PRO A 189 -1.33 -0.54 15.48
N GLN A 190 -0.43 -0.16 14.56
CA GLN A 190 -0.76 0.61 13.33
C GLN A 190 -0.13 0.08 12.03
N GLY A 191 0.59 -1.04 12.05
CA GLY A 191 1.26 -1.55 10.85
C GLY A 191 2.20 -2.73 11.13
N SER A 192 2.87 -3.17 10.09
CA SER A 192 3.85 -4.27 10.18
C SER A 192 5.22 -3.72 10.56
N VAL A 193 5.74 -4.13 11.71
CA VAL A 193 7.05 -3.72 12.21
C VAL A 193 8.08 -4.80 11.89
N ILE A 194 9.17 -4.40 11.22
CA ILE A 194 10.23 -5.31 10.78
C ILE A 194 11.55 -4.90 11.42
N THR A 195 12.21 -5.84 12.08
CA THR A 195 13.53 -5.60 12.68
C THR A 195 14.60 -5.50 11.60
N ARG A 196 15.36 -4.40 11.61
CA ARG A 196 16.48 -4.15 10.68
C ARG A 196 17.42 -5.37 10.63
N GLY A 197 17.87 -5.72 9.44
CA GLY A 197 18.76 -6.86 9.22
C GLY A 197 18.05 -8.20 8.96
N HIS A 198 16.76 -8.33 9.28
CA HIS A 198 15.99 -9.55 8.97
C HIS A 198 15.45 -9.54 7.55
N SER A 199 15.22 -10.73 6.99
CA SER A 199 14.49 -10.89 5.74
C SER A 199 12.97 -10.81 5.97
N PHE A 200 12.26 -10.38 4.93
CA PHE A 200 10.80 -10.41 4.92
C PHE A 200 10.27 -10.59 3.50
N THR A 201 9.09 -11.18 3.37
CA THR A 201 8.40 -11.35 2.09
C THR A 201 7.04 -10.68 2.13
N ILE A 202 6.76 -9.80 1.17
CA ILE A 202 5.42 -9.25 0.94
C ILE A 202 4.72 -10.17 -0.07
N ILE A 203 3.54 -10.67 0.28
CA ILE A 203 2.76 -11.54 -0.61
C ILE A 203 1.53 -10.77 -1.08
N CYS A 204 1.34 -10.70 -2.38
CA CYS A 204 0.15 -10.13 -3.00
C CYS A 204 -0.67 -11.22 -3.66
N SER A 205 -1.98 -11.17 -3.51
CA SER A 205 -2.92 -12.15 -4.06
C SER A 205 -4.15 -11.48 -4.65
N THR A 206 -4.78 -12.11 -5.63
CA THR A 206 -6.06 -11.64 -6.18
C THR A 206 -6.98 -12.82 -6.48
N GLU A 207 -8.28 -12.56 -6.53
CA GLU A 207 -9.29 -13.50 -7.01
C GLU A 207 -9.68 -13.07 -8.43
N SER A 208 -8.99 -13.62 -9.42
CA SER A 208 -9.20 -13.30 -10.84
C SER A 208 -9.45 -14.58 -11.63
N GLN A 209 -10.41 -14.52 -12.55
CA GLN A 209 -10.66 -15.59 -13.53
C GLN A 209 -9.61 -15.66 -14.64
N TYR A 210 -8.68 -14.70 -14.67
CA TYR A 210 -7.62 -14.59 -15.67
C TYR A 210 -6.25 -14.87 -15.00
N PRO A 211 -5.75 -16.12 -15.06
CA PRO A 211 -4.43 -16.46 -14.52
C PRO A 211 -3.30 -16.01 -15.47
N GLY A 212 -2.06 -16.07 -15.00
CA GLY A 212 -0.87 -15.84 -15.84
C GLY A 212 -0.43 -14.37 -15.98
N GLY A 213 -1.06 -13.45 -15.27
CA GLY A 213 -0.61 -12.06 -15.15
C GLY A 213 0.61 -11.85 -14.25
N SER A 214 0.92 -10.59 -13.98
CA SER A 214 2.03 -10.14 -13.14
C SER A 214 1.53 -9.19 -12.05
N PHE A 215 2.17 -9.26 -10.88
CA PHE A 215 1.98 -8.31 -9.81
C PHE A 215 3.11 -7.27 -9.81
N TYR A 216 2.72 -6.04 -9.53
CA TYR A 216 3.60 -4.91 -9.38
C TYR A 216 3.43 -4.37 -7.96
N LEU A 217 4.50 -4.47 -7.18
CA LEU A 217 4.60 -3.89 -5.85
C LEU A 217 5.06 -2.45 -5.98
N PHE A 218 4.19 -1.52 -5.63
CA PHE A 218 4.47 -0.11 -5.55
C PHE A 218 4.92 0.26 -4.14
N ARG A 219 5.91 1.15 -4.06
CA ARG A 219 6.24 1.89 -2.85
C ARG A 219 6.01 3.36 -3.15
N GLU A 220 5.05 3.95 -2.43
CA GLU A 220 4.49 5.25 -2.77
C GLU A 220 3.99 5.27 -4.24
N ALA A 221 4.62 6.06 -5.11
CA ALA A 221 4.28 6.15 -6.54
C ALA A 221 5.20 5.34 -7.46
N ASN A 222 6.26 4.71 -6.93
CA ASN A 222 7.28 4.05 -7.74
C ASN A 222 7.11 2.52 -7.70
N ILE A 223 7.41 1.85 -8.80
CA ILE A 223 7.50 0.38 -8.83
C ILE A 223 8.71 -0.02 -8.00
N ALA A 224 8.48 -0.65 -6.85
CA ALA A 224 9.54 -1.20 -6.02
C ALA A 224 10.04 -2.53 -6.58
N LYS A 225 9.12 -3.43 -6.95
CA LYS A 225 9.40 -4.73 -7.56
C LYS A 225 8.25 -5.18 -8.45
N SER A 226 8.52 -6.10 -9.37
CA SER A 226 7.51 -6.75 -10.21
C SER A 226 7.79 -8.25 -10.26
N GLN A 227 6.73 -9.07 -10.25
CA GLN A 227 6.85 -10.53 -10.23
C GLN A 227 5.67 -11.16 -10.98
N SER A 228 5.94 -12.19 -11.77
CA SER A 228 4.88 -12.98 -12.39
C SER A 228 4.07 -13.76 -11.36
N ALA A 229 2.76 -13.88 -11.59
CA ALA A 229 1.87 -14.57 -10.68
C ALA A 229 2.05 -16.10 -10.77
N VAL A 230 2.07 -16.76 -9.61
CA VAL A 230 1.95 -18.21 -9.40
C VAL A 230 0.65 -18.43 -8.63
N ASP A 231 -0.29 -19.19 -9.20
CA ASP A 231 -1.61 -19.45 -8.60
C ASP A 231 -2.35 -18.19 -8.11
N LEU A 232 -2.34 -17.12 -8.91
CA LEU A 232 -2.92 -15.80 -8.61
C LEU A 232 -2.28 -15.05 -7.42
N SER A 233 -1.07 -15.45 -7.04
CA SER A 233 -0.27 -14.79 -6.01
C SER A 233 1.15 -14.48 -6.48
N ALA A 234 1.81 -13.53 -5.84
CA ALA A 234 3.23 -13.28 -6.05
C ALA A 234 3.90 -12.89 -4.74
N SER A 235 5.11 -13.40 -4.56
CA SER A 235 5.93 -13.19 -3.36
C SER A 235 7.12 -12.29 -3.68
N PHE A 236 7.22 -11.16 -2.97
CA PHE A 236 8.28 -10.18 -3.11
C PHE A 236 9.25 -10.29 -1.94
N PHE A 237 10.38 -10.97 -2.17
CA PHE A 237 11.39 -11.21 -1.14
C PHE A 237 12.33 -10.01 -0.96
N PHE A 238 12.57 -9.64 0.30
CA PHE A 238 13.54 -8.66 0.74
C PHE A 238 14.54 -9.35 1.67
N PRO A 239 15.81 -9.53 1.25
CA PRO A 239 16.78 -10.32 2.00
C PRO A 239 17.24 -9.64 3.29
N GLN A 240 17.23 -8.29 3.32
CA GLN A 240 17.69 -7.53 4.47
C GLN A 240 16.90 -6.24 4.63
N ALA A 241 16.18 -6.13 5.73
CA ALA A 241 15.43 -4.93 6.11
C ALA A 241 16.38 -3.77 6.45
N ASP A 242 16.07 -2.59 5.93
CA ASP A 242 16.83 -1.35 6.07
C ASP A 242 15.85 -0.16 6.06
N PHE A 243 16.23 0.99 6.61
CA PHE A 243 15.36 2.17 6.70
C PHE A 243 14.89 2.65 5.32
N SER A 244 15.65 2.38 4.25
CA SER A 244 15.23 2.67 2.88
C SER A 244 14.00 1.88 2.42
N HIS A 245 13.62 0.81 3.12
CA HIS A 245 12.43 0.00 2.84
C HIS A 245 11.19 0.48 3.59
N GLU A 246 11.28 1.50 4.43
CA GLU A 246 10.14 2.08 5.14
C GLU A 246 9.20 2.82 4.19
N GLY A 247 7.89 2.77 4.47
CA GLY A 247 6.89 3.52 3.73
C GLY A 247 5.62 2.74 3.41
N ASN A 248 4.83 3.30 2.49
CA ASN A 248 3.53 2.77 2.09
C ASN A 248 3.66 1.91 0.84
N TYR A 249 3.23 0.66 0.95
CA TYR A 249 3.24 -0.31 -0.13
C TYR A 249 1.84 -0.59 -0.63
N SER A 250 1.70 -0.77 -1.94
CA SER A 250 0.47 -1.25 -2.57
C SER A 250 0.77 -2.22 -3.69
N CYS A 251 -0.17 -3.07 -4.03
CA CYS A 251 -0.03 -4.05 -5.10
C CYS A 251 -1.03 -3.79 -6.20
N VAL A 252 -0.59 -4.00 -7.44
CA VAL A 252 -1.43 -3.93 -8.63
C VAL A 252 -1.22 -5.19 -9.46
N TYR A 253 -2.31 -5.78 -9.94
CA TYR A 253 -2.30 -6.94 -10.83
C TYR A 253 -2.52 -6.50 -12.27
N GLU A 254 -1.73 -7.03 -13.19
CA GLU A 254 -1.86 -6.79 -14.63
C GLU A 254 -1.88 -8.11 -15.39
N VAL A 255 -2.77 -8.25 -16.37
CA VAL A 255 -2.88 -9.44 -17.21
C VAL A 255 -3.18 -9.04 -18.65
N ILE A 256 -2.66 -9.83 -19.60
CA ILE A 256 -2.93 -9.63 -21.02
C ILE A 256 -3.98 -10.64 -21.46
N VAL A 257 -5.12 -10.16 -21.96
CA VAL A 257 -6.21 -11.00 -22.49
C VAL A 257 -6.45 -10.59 -23.94
N SER A 258 -6.35 -11.55 -24.87
CA SER A 258 -6.53 -11.29 -26.31
C SER A 258 -5.67 -10.13 -26.83
N SER A 259 -4.40 -10.07 -26.39
CA SER A 259 -3.42 -9.03 -26.75
C SER A 259 -3.73 -7.61 -26.24
N HIS A 260 -4.67 -7.46 -25.32
CA HIS A 260 -4.96 -6.21 -24.62
C HIS A 260 -4.54 -6.30 -23.15
N SER A 261 -3.91 -5.25 -22.61
CA SER A 261 -3.47 -5.22 -21.20
C SER A 261 -4.57 -4.69 -20.29
N PHE A 262 -4.81 -5.38 -19.18
CA PHE A 262 -5.80 -5.02 -18.18
C PHE A 262 -5.12 -4.91 -16.84
N ARG A 263 -5.43 -3.83 -16.12
CA ARG A 263 -4.80 -3.51 -14.84
C ARG A 263 -5.84 -3.30 -13.76
N SER A 264 -5.64 -3.92 -12.60
CA SER A 264 -6.50 -3.75 -11.44
C SER A 264 -6.31 -2.36 -10.82
N SER A 265 -7.22 -1.98 -9.93
CA SER A 265 -6.93 -0.95 -8.92
C SER A 265 -5.80 -1.41 -7.99
N ALA A 266 -5.17 -0.45 -7.32
CA ALA A 266 -4.17 -0.72 -6.28
C ALA A 266 -4.83 -1.27 -5.02
N SER A 267 -4.17 -2.21 -4.34
CA SER A 267 -4.59 -2.73 -3.03
C SER A 267 -4.68 -1.66 -1.97
N GLU A 268 -5.31 -2.01 -0.84
CA GLU A 268 -5.13 -1.26 0.41
C GLU A 268 -3.64 -1.10 0.76
N LEU A 269 -3.32 -0.01 1.43
CA LEU A 269 -1.94 0.34 1.77
C LEU A 269 -1.42 -0.54 2.91
N LEU A 270 -0.26 -1.16 2.69
CA LEU A 270 0.55 -1.79 3.72
C LEU A 270 1.62 -0.81 4.19
N VAL A 271 1.55 -0.37 5.44
CA VAL A 271 2.60 0.47 6.06
C VAL A 271 3.67 -0.44 6.65
N ILE A 272 4.90 -0.32 6.16
CA ILE A 272 6.07 -1.00 6.72
C ILE A 272 6.86 0.01 7.54
N THR A 273 7.15 -0.35 8.79
CA THR A 273 8.04 0.41 9.68
C THR A 273 9.24 -0.44 10.05
N ILE A 274 10.43 0.17 10.03
CA ILE A 274 11.68 -0.52 10.35
C ILE A 274 12.10 -0.16 11.78
N THR A 275 12.19 -1.18 12.63
CA THR A 275 12.66 -1.04 14.01
C THR A 275 14.06 -1.60 14.20
N VAL A 276 14.69 -1.26 15.32
CA VAL A 276 15.96 -1.82 15.76
C VAL A 276 15.75 -2.44 17.13
N HIS A 277 16.08 -3.72 17.26
CA HIS A 277 16.07 -4.41 18.54
C HIS A 277 17.44 -4.26 19.20
N LEU A 278 17.47 -3.69 20.40
CA LEU A 278 18.70 -3.53 21.20
C LEU A 278 18.65 -4.52 22.36
N GLN A 279 19.75 -5.24 22.58
CA GLN A 279 19.87 -6.17 23.71
C GLN A 279 19.97 -5.41 25.04
N GLN A 280 19.52 -6.04 26.13
CA GLN A 280 19.69 -5.46 27.46
C GLN A 280 21.18 -5.29 27.80
N PRO A 281 21.61 -4.16 28.37
CA PRO A 281 23.01 -3.93 28.70
C PRO A 281 23.42 -4.64 30.00
N SER A 282 24.71 -4.87 30.16
CA SER A 282 25.29 -5.33 31.43
C SER A 282 25.64 -4.14 32.33
N ILE A 283 25.58 -4.33 33.66
CA ILE A 283 25.81 -3.27 34.66
C ILE A 283 26.76 -3.71 35.80
N PRO A 284 28.03 -4.07 35.52
CA PRO A 284 29.00 -4.35 36.58
C PRO A 284 29.38 -3.10 37.39
N CYS A 285 29.92 -3.31 38.60
CA CYS A 285 30.59 -2.26 39.36
C CYS A 285 32.01 -2.67 39.77
N ILE A 286 32.89 -1.67 39.93
CA ILE A 286 34.29 -1.84 40.32
C ILE A 286 34.63 -0.81 41.40
N ALA A 287 35.38 -1.23 42.43
CA ALA A 287 35.95 -0.34 43.44
C ALA A 287 37.49 -0.41 43.38
N PRO A 288 38.17 0.61 42.83
CA PRO A 288 39.62 0.60 42.63
C PRO A 288 40.42 0.53 43.94
N ASP A 289 39.84 1.06 45.03
CA ASP A 289 40.53 1.22 46.32
C ASP A 289 40.50 -0.04 47.19
N GLY A 290 39.95 -1.15 46.68
CA GLY A 290 40.18 -2.50 47.22
C GLY A 290 39.38 -2.89 48.48
N GLN A 291 38.41 -2.09 48.93
CA GLN A 291 37.50 -2.47 50.04
C GLN A 291 36.09 -2.81 49.51
N PHE A 292 36.04 -3.91 48.77
CA PHE A 292 34.88 -4.42 48.04
C PHE A 292 34.60 -5.88 48.45
N ASP A 293 33.42 -6.12 49.02
CA ASP A 293 32.92 -7.46 49.27
C ASP A 293 31.70 -7.71 48.39
N VAL A 294 31.74 -8.81 47.62
CA VAL A 294 30.55 -9.33 46.93
C VAL A 294 29.71 -10.05 47.98
N GLY A 295 28.71 -9.37 48.52
CA GLY A 295 27.77 -9.97 49.45
C GLY A 295 26.76 -10.88 48.72
N PRO A 296 26.01 -11.71 49.45
CA PRO A 296 24.99 -12.59 48.87
C PRO A 296 23.78 -11.84 48.25
N GLN A 297 23.67 -10.51 48.43
CA GLN A 297 22.56 -9.69 47.92
C GLN A 297 23.00 -8.53 47.01
N GLY A 298 24.30 -8.33 46.76
CA GLY A 298 24.77 -7.20 45.95
C GLY A 298 26.18 -6.76 46.27
N SER A 299 26.54 -5.58 45.76
CA SER A 299 27.86 -4.99 45.91
C SER A 299 27.93 -4.11 47.16
N VAL A 300 28.85 -4.44 48.07
CA VAL A 300 29.01 -3.73 49.34
C VAL A 300 30.21 -2.79 49.25
N ILE A 301 29.97 -1.50 49.52
CA ILE A 301 30.96 -0.43 49.36
C ILE A 301 31.13 0.29 50.69
N THR A 302 32.38 0.44 51.13
CA THR A 302 32.68 1.16 52.37
C THR A 302 32.60 2.67 52.14
N ARG A 303 31.86 3.37 53.00
CA ARG A 303 31.71 4.84 52.98
C ARG A 303 33.08 5.53 52.91
N GLY A 304 33.19 6.56 52.07
CA GLY A 304 34.43 7.31 51.86
C GLY A 304 35.34 6.75 50.75
N HIS A 305 35.07 5.57 50.21
CA HIS A 305 35.83 5.00 49.09
C HIS A 305 35.18 5.33 47.75
N SER A 306 35.98 5.29 46.69
CA SER A 306 35.49 5.48 45.33
C SER A 306 34.95 4.18 44.75
N PHE A 307 33.93 4.30 43.90
CA PHE A 307 33.43 3.19 43.08
C PHE A 307 32.96 3.68 41.72
N THR A 308 32.92 2.78 40.74
CA THR A 308 32.44 3.08 39.41
C THR A 308 31.45 2.01 38.96
N ILE A 309 30.27 2.44 38.50
CA ILE A 309 29.30 1.58 37.83
C ILE A 309 29.59 1.68 36.34
N ILE A 310 29.75 0.54 35.67
CA ILE A 310 30.03 0.50 34.24
C ILE A 310 28.80 -0.11 33.57
N CYS A 311 28.25 0.58 32.59
CA CYS A 311 27.27 0.00 31.69
C CYS A 311 27.95 -0.40 30.39
N SER A 312 27.64 -1.57 29.85
CA SER A 312 28.15 -1.99 28.53
C SER A 312 27.11 -2.75 27.72
N THR A 313 27.23 -2.72 26.40
CA THR A 313 26.37 -3.44 25.47
C THR A 313 27.18 -4.11 24.37
N GLU A 314 26.67 -5.21 23.82
CA GLU A 314 27.18 -5.86 22.61
C GLU A 314 26.45 -5.35 21.34
N SER A 315 25.83 -4.18 21.41
CA SER A 315 25.09 -3.61 20.28
C SER A 315 25.98 -3.34 19.07
N GLN A 316 25.51 -3.72 17.88
CA GLN A 316 26.16 -3.39 16.61
C GLN A 316 26.05 -1.89 16.22
N TYR A 317 25.38 -1.07 17.03
CA TYR A 317 25.15 0.35 16.77
C TYR A 317 25.93 1.21 17.78
N PRO A 318 27.14 1.68 17.43
CA PRO A 318 27.96 2.53 18.29
C PRO A 318 27.44 3.97 18.35
N GLY A 319 27.96 4.77 19.29
CA GLY A 319 27.68 6.22 19.39
C GLY A 319 26.40 6.59 20.13
N GLY A 320 25.78 5.64 20.84
CA GLY A 320 24.64 5.91 21.72
C GLY A 320 25.03 6.50 23.07
N SER A 321 24.05 6.55 23.98
CA SER A 321 24.21 7.01 25.36
C SER A 321 23.60 6.02 26.34
N PHE A 322 24.25 5.87 27.50
CA PHE A 322 23.74 5.10 28.62
C PHE A 322 23.07 6.02 29.64
N TYR A 323 21.94 5.56 30.16
CA TYR A 323 21.21 6.21 31.23
C TYR A 323 21.20 5.29 32.44
N LEU A 324 21.76 5.78 33.54
CA LEU A 324 21.78 5.10 34.82
C LEU A 324 20.54 5.53 35.61
N PHE A 325 19.69 4.56 35.94
CA PHE A 325 18.49 4.73 36.73
C PHE A 325 18.73 4.27 38.16
N ARG A 326 18.07 4.94 39.11
CA ARG A 326 17.94 4.50 40.50
C ARG A 326 16.49 4.59 40.90
N GLU A 327 15.90 3.47 41.34
CA GLU A 327 14.50 3.40 41.79
C GLU A 327 13.50 4.09 40.83
N ALA A 328 13.74 3.98 39.52
CA ALA A 328 12.99 4.58 38.39
C ALA A 328 13.30 6.04 37.99
N ASN A 329 14.18 6.76 38.69
CA ASN A 329 14.62 8.10 38.27
C ASN A 329 15.95 8.05 37.51
N ILE A 330 16.06 8.80 36.41
CA ILE A 330 17.34 9.01 35.72
C ILE A 330 18.28 9.73 36.69
N THR A 331 19.36 9.07 37.06
CA THR A 331 20.33 9.59 38.02
C THR A 331 21.47 10.29 37.29
N ARG A 332 21.98 9.67 36.20
CA ARG A 332 23.05 10.20 35.35
C ARG A 332 22.92 9.67 33.93
N SER A 333 23.46 10.40 32.96
CA SER A 333 23.58 9.97 31.56
C SER A 333 25.00 10.20 31.05
N GLN A 334 25.51 9.29 30.24
CA GLN A 334 26.80 9.45 29.57
C GLN A 334 26.81 8.87 28.16
N SER A 335 27.53 9.52 27.27
CA SER A 335 27.79 9.00 25.93
C SER A 335 28.63 7.72 26.01
N ALA A 336 28.33 6.76 25.15
CA ALA A 336 29.09 5.52 25.08
C ALA A 336 30.47 5.74 24.44
N VAL A 337 31.50 5.20 25.06
CA VAL A 337 32.86 5.03 24.55
C VAL A 337 33.10 3.53 24.41
N ASP A 338 33.40 3.05 23.20
CA ASP A 338 33.57 1.62 22.90
C ASP A 338 32.42 0.73 23.42
N LEU A 339 31.17 1.18 23.20
CA LEU A 339 29.93 0.51 23.66
C LEU A 339 29.80 0.39 25.19
N SER A 340 30.54 1.21 25.94
CA SER A 340 30.47 1.25 27.40
C SER A 340 30.42 2.68 27.93
N ALA A 341 29.93 2.86 29.16
CA ALA A 341 30.00 4.13 29.88
C ALA A 341 30.26 3.89 31.36
N SER A 342 31.16 4.69 31.94
CA SER A 342 31.63 4.54 33.32
C SER A 342 31.14 5.69 34.20
N PHE A 343 30.26 5.38 35.15
CA PHE A 343 29.70 6.33 36.11
C PHE A 343 30.49 6.29 37.41
N SER A 344 31.40 7.25 37.60
CA SER A 344 32.26 7.30 38.78
C SER A 344 31.63 8.06 39.95
N PHE A 345 31.77 7.47 41.13
CA PHE A 345 31.37 8.01 42.42
C PHE A 345 32.65 8.18 43.25
N PRO A 346 33.20 9.41 43.35
CA PRO A 346 34.49 9.65 44.02
C PRO A 346 34.46 9.32 45.51
N GLU A 347 33.31 9.51 46.16
CA GLU A 347 33.12 9.25 47.58
C GLU A 347 31.76 8.57 47.83
N ALA A 348 31.80 7.35 48.34
CA ALA A 348 30.61 6.60 48.75
C ALA A 348 29.94 7.24 49.98
N ASP A 349 28.62 7.44 49.91
CA ASP A 349 27.78 8.01 50.96
C ASP A 349 26.44 7.27 50.98
N TYR A 350 25.73 7.25 52.11
CA TYR A 350 24.46 6.53 52.25
C TYR A 350 23.40 6.96 51.23
N SER A 351 23.47 8.20 50.75
CA SER A 351 22.60 8.68 49.66
C SER A 351 22.80 7.96 48.33
N HIS A 352 23.88 7.19 48.15
CA HIS A 352 24.16 6.38 46.96
C HIS A 352 23.65 4.93 47.07
N GLU A 353 23.11 4.51 48.21
CA GLU A 353 22.50 3.19 48.40
C GLU A 353 21.24 3.04 47.53
N GLY A 354 20.99 1.83 47.00
CA GLY A 354 19.76 1.52 46.26
C GLY A 354 19.94 0.58 45.06
N ASN A 355 18.85 0.45 44.29
CA ASN A 355 18.78 -0.42 43.11
C ASN A 355 19.03 0.38 41.84
N TYR A 356 20.09 -0.01 41.12
CA TYR A 356 20.51 0.62 39.88
C TYR A 356 20.16 -0.26 38.67
N SER A 357 19.80 0.38 37.57
CA SER A 357 19.67 -0.26 36.26
C SER A 357 20.18 0.65 35.15
N CYS A 358 20.50 0.06 34.01
CA CYS A 358 21.02 0.79 32.86
C CYS A 358 20.17 0.58 31.61
N VAL A 359 19.99 1.65 30.84
CA VAL A 359 19.35 1.62 29.53
C VAL A 359 20.31 2.22 28.51
N TYR A 360 20.48 1.56 27.38
CA TYR A 360 21.21 2.08 26.23
C TYR A 360 20.24 2.71 25.24
N GLU A 361 20.53 3.91 24.77
CA GLU A 361 19.76 4.62 23.75
C GLU A 361 20.67 5.00 22.58
N VAL A 362 20.20 4.79 21.35
CA VAL A 362 20.91 5.23 20.14
C VAL A 362 19.94 5.93 19.19
N ILE A 363 20.42 6.97 18.52
CA ILE A 363 19.65 7.69 17.51
C ILE A 363 20.08 7.18 16.13
N LEU A 364 19.13 6.60 15.39
CA LEU A 364 19.33 6.08 14.03
C LEU A 364 18.25 6.64 13.11
N SER A 365 18.64 7.18 11.95
CA SER A 365 17.72 7.84 11.00
C SER A 365 16.76 8.82 11.69
N SER A 366 17.29 9.65 12.59
CA SER A 366 16.54 10.66 13.36
C SER A 366 15.48 10.11 14.33
N ARG A 367 15.48 8.81 14.63
CA ARG A 367 14.63 8.19 15.66
C ARG A 367 15.47 7.66 16.81
N SER A 368 14.92 7.75 18.01
CA SER A 368 15.54 7.15 19.20
C SER A 368 15.07 5.71 19.40
N PHE A 369 16.03 4.81 19.65
CA PHE A 369 15.79 3.42 20.00
C PHE A 369 16.42 3.14 21.36
N ARG A 370 15.65 2.52 22.26
CA ARG A 370 16.09 2.18 23.63
C ARG A 370 16.12 0.67 23.82
N SER A 371 17.15 0.20 24.52
CA SER A 371 17.20 -1.17 25.01
C SER A 371 16.18 -1.37 26.15
N PRO A 372 15.83 -2.63 26.46
CA PRO A 372 15.32 -2.96 27.79
C PRO A 372 16.29 -2.49 28.87
N ALA A 373 15.78 -2.29 30.09
CA ALA A 373 16.63 -2.03 31.25
C ALA A 373 17.47 -3.28 31.56
N SER A 374 18.70 -3.07 32.02
CA SER A 374 19.55 -4.14 32.56
C SER A 374 18.89 -4.84 33.75
N GLU A 375 19.46 -5.98 34.13
CA GLU A 375 19.27 -6.54 35.46
C GLU A 375 19.58 -5.49 36.55
N LEU A 376 18.97 -5.66 37.73
CA LEU A 376 19.16 -4.75 38.85
C LEU A 376 20.52 -4.99 39.54
N LEU A 377 21.29 -3.92 39.72
CA LEU A 377 22.48 -3.87 40.55
C LEU A 377 22.13 -3.24 41.91
N VAL A 378 22.26 -4.00 42.98
CA VAL A 378 22.04 -3.50 44.35
C VAL A 378 23.36 -3.00 44.93
N ILE A 379 23.40 -1.73 45.32
CA ILE A 379 24.54 -1.11 46.03
C ILE A 379 24.17 -0.91 47.49
N THR A 380 25.03 -1.35 48.40
CA THR A 380 24.88 -1.17 49.86
C THR A 380 26.08 -0.44 50.43
N ILE A 381 25.87 0.58 51.28
CA ILE A 381 26.94 1.41 51.83
C ILE A 381 27.18 1.08 53.30
N THR A 382 28.40 0.65 53.65
CA THR A 382 28.78 0.30 55.02
C THR A 382 29.61 1.40 55.68
N ALA A 383 29.54 1.50 57.01
CA ALA A 383 30.31 2.49 57.76
C ALA A 383 31.83 2.15 57.73
N SER A 384 32.68 3.16 57.56
CA SER A 384 34.12 3.02 57.73
C SER A 384 34.49 2.90 59.21
N LEU A 385 35.20 1.83 59.58
CA LEU A 385 35.71 1.60 60.95
C LEU A 385 37.02 2.34 61.25
N LEU A 386 37.70 2.86 60.22
CA LEU A 386 38.99 3.57 60.32
C LEU A 386 38.96 4.79 61.29
N PRO A 387 37.97 5.70 61.26
CA PRO A 387 37.93 6.81 62.21
C PRO A 387 37.70 6.37 63.66
N VAL A 388 36.98 5.25 63.88
CA VAL A 388 36.73 4.70 65.22
C VAL A 388 38.01 4.12 65.82
N ILE A 389 38.79 3.40 65.00
CA ILE A 389 40.09 2.84 65.40
C ILE A 389 41.08 3.99 65.69
N GLY A 390 41.13 5.01 64.83
CA GLY A 390 42.01 6.17 65.04
C GLY A 390 41.72 6.93 66.35
N ALA A 391 40.43 7.15 66.66
CA ALA A 391 40.01 7.75 67.91
C ALA A 391 40.31 6.87 69.13
N ALA A 392 40.08 5.56 69.03
CA ALA A 392 40.38 4.60 70.10
C ALA A 392 41.89 4.50 70.37
N VAL A 393 42.72 4.45 69.32
CA VAL A 393 44.19 4.39 69.45
C VAL A 393 44.73 5.70 70.04
N SER A 394 44.21 6.86 69.61
CA SER A 394 44.56 8.16 70.23
C SER A 394 44.15 8.23 71.70
N ALA A 395 42.96 7.75 72.05
CA ALA A 395 42.49 7.72 73.44
C ALA A 395 43.36 6.79 74.31
N VAL A 396 43.74 5.61 73.80
CA VAL A 396 44.63 4.67 74.49
C VAL A 396 46.03 5.25 74.65
N LEU A 397 46.59 5.89 73.62
CA LEU A 397 47.89 6.59 73.71
C LEU A 397 47.86 7.72 74.74
N LEU A 398 46.79 8.52 74.78
CA LEU A 398 46.59 9.57 75.78
C LEU A 398 46.51 8.97 77.19
N LEU A 399 45.72 7.93 77.40
CA LEU A 399 45.61 7.24 78.69
C LEU A 399 46.95 6.67 79.17
N LEU A 400 47.72 6.04 78.28
CA LEU A 400 49.06 5.53 78.58
C LEU A 400 50.02 6.66 78.94
N SER A 401 49.97 7.78 78.22
CA SER A 401 50.80 8.96 78.52
C SER A 401 50.49 9.54 79.90
N VAL A 402 49.21 9.62 80.28
CA VAL A 402 48.76 10.07 81.60
C VAL A 402 49.22 9.09 82.68
N LEU A 403 49.15 7.77 82.43
CA LEU A 403 49.63 6.75 83.37
C LEU A 403 51.13 6.86 83.62
N ILE A 404 51.92 7.09 82.56
CA ILE A 404 53.37 7.30 82.65
C ILE A 404 53.66 8.57 83.47
N ILE A 405 52.93 9.67 83.24
CA ILE A 405 53.08 10.90 84.03
C ILE A 405 52.77 10.65 85.51
N ILE A 406 51.69 9.93 85.83
CA ILE A 406 51.34 9.56 87.23
C ILE A 406 52.44 8.71 87.87
N LEU A 407 53.00 7.74 87.14
CA LEU A 407 54.12 6.91 87.62
C LEU A 407 55.39 7.73 87.85
N LEU A 408 55.69 8.71 86.98
CA LEU A 408 56.82 9.63 87.15
C LEU A 408 56.61 10.57 88.34
N VAL A 409 55.40 11.08 88.55
CA VAL A 409 55.03 11.90 89.72
C VAL A 409 55.13 11.08 91.01
N LYS A 410 54.60 9.84 91.03
CA LYS A 410 54.76 8.93 92.19
C LYS A 410 56.22 8.58 92.45
N ARG A 411 57.04 8.37 91.41
CA ARG A 411 58.50 8.17 91.57
C ARG A 411 59.18 9.40 92.18
N ARG A 412 58.84 10.61 91.70
CA ARG A 412 59.34 11.87 92.30
C ARG A 412 58.89 12.04 93.75
N GLN A 413 57.62 11.75 94.08
CA GLN A 413 57.13 11.79 95.46
C GLN A 413 57.82 10.74 96.35
N LYS A 414 58.08 9.54 95.84
CA LYS A 414 58.81 8.48 96.57
C LYS A 414 60.29 8.86 96.80
N GLN A 415 60.94 9.52 95.85
CA GLN A 415 62.28 10.09 96.03
C GLN A 415 62.26 11.22 97.07
N ARG A 416 61.27 12.11 97.01
CA ARG A 416 61.10 13.20 97.99
C ARG A 416 60.88 12.65 99.40
N ASN A 417 60.04 11.62 99.58
CA ASN A 417 59.83 10.96 100.87
C ASN A 417 61.06 10.20 101.40
N LYS A 418 61.95 9.71 100.52
CA LYS A 418 63.25 9.15 100.93
C LYS A 418 64.21 10.23 101.43
N GLU A 419 64.20 11.42 100.84
CA GLU A 419 64.99 12.56 101.36
C GLU A 419 64.46 13.10 102.70
N THR A 420 63.15 13.08 102.93
CA THR A 420 62.58 13.50 104.23
C THR A 420 62.90 12.50 105.36
N GLN A 421 62.98 11.21 105.06
CA GLN A 421 63.39 10.17 106.02
C GLN A 421 64.90 10.25 106.36
N LEU A 422 65.77 10.61 105.41
CA LEU A 422 67.21 10.78 105.68
C LEU A 422 67.52 12.01 106.56
N LYS A 423 66.69 13.06 106.52
CA LYS A 423 66.86 14.26 107.35
C LYS A 423 66.44 14.10 108.83
N CYS A 424 65.66 13.08 109.18
CA CYS A 424 65.25 12.82 110.57
C CYS A 424 66.18 11.89 111.36
N SER A 425 67.12 11.19 110.71
CA SER A 425 68.03 10.24 111.38
C SER A 425 69.32 10.87 111.94
N PHE A 426 69.70 12.09 111.52
CA PHE A 426 70.98 12.71 111.90
C PHE A 426 70.94 13.58 113.17
N LYS A 427 69.84 13.63 113.94
CA LYS A 427 69.69 14.56 115.08
C LYS A 427 69.60 13.91 116.47
N LYS A 428 69.93 12.61 116.63
CA LYS A 428 69.97 11.93 117.95
C LYS A 428 71.19 11.01 118.10
N ARG A 429 72.33 11.57 118.50
CA ARG A 429 73.34 11.01 119.45
C ARG A 429 74.62 11.85 119.40
N SER A 430 74.64 12.92 120.19
CA SER A 430 75.85 13.60 120.65
C SER A 430 75.54 14.20 122.02
N SER A 431 75.65 13.39 123.07
CA SER A 431 75.77 13.78 124.49
C SER A 431 76.18 12.54 125.27
#